data_AF-A0A5D2ZYJ0-F1
#
_entry.id   AF-A0A5D2ZYJ0-F1
#
_cell.length_a   1.000
_cell.length_b   1.000
_cell.length_c   1.000
_cell.angle_alpha   90.00
_cell.angle_beta   90.00
_cell.angle_gamma   90.00
#
_symmetry.space_group_name_H-M   'P 1'
#
loop_
_entity.id
_entity.type
_entity.pdbx_description
1 polymer ?
#
loop_
_entity_poly.entity_id
_entity_poly.type
_entity_poly.pdbx_seq_one_letter_code
_entity_poly.pdbx_strand_id
1 'polypeptide(L)'
;MRRLQDELNKSQSMSGEFSFESLLDGARGIPQRTEMMKFLRNAALLCLTAFPRNHILEEAALLAEELFVTRMNSSSCSGAPCQSLAKRLLKHDRQDLLLCGIYARREAFYGNMDNARRVFDMALLSLAGVSLDLQSNPSLLYLWYAEAELGNSNGSKSDSLSRAMHILSCLGSSATYGPFKSHLSSLQLLRARQGFKEKINSLRSKWVRGFIDDQSVALVCAAALFEDLAAGWAAGIEIIDNVFTMVLPERRSQSHHLEYLLNYYVRILQRHREQFTLSKAWDAVTRGLQIYPSSPELFKALVEISCLYTTPNKLRWMFDEHCHKKPSVVVWLFALIFEISRSGSPHRIHGLFERALAIDKFHNSVILWRLYVAYEINVVHNPSAARRIFFRAIHACPWSKKLWLDGFLKLNSILTAKELSDLQEVTREKELNLRTDIYEILLQDEILS
;
A
#
# COMPACT_ATOMS: atom_id res chain seq x y z
N MET A 1 -5.72 -2.91 0.42
CA MET A 1 -6.73 -3.93 0.75
C MET A 1 -7.94 -3.34 1.47
N ARG A 2 -7.81 -2.69 2.63
CA ARG A 2 -8.96 -2.10 3.35
C ARG A 2 -9.81 -1.13 2.51
N ARG A 3 -9.19 -0.09 1.93
CA ARG A 3 -9.88 0.87 1.06
C ARG A 3 -10.59 0.23 -0.13
N LEU A 4 -10.00 -0.83 -0.70
CA LEU A 4 -10.63 -1.58 -1.80
C LEU A 4 -11.90 -2.29 -1.35
N GLN A 5 -11.85 -2.88 -0.15
CA GLN A 5 -12.99 -3.56 0.43
C GLN A 5 -14.07 -2.58 0.83
N ASP A 6 -13.71 -1.42 1.36
CA ASP A 6 -14.67 -0.35 1.65
C ASP A 6 -15.36 0.12 0.35
N GLU A 7 -14.63 0.26 -0.75
CA GLU A 7 -15.22 0.60 -2.06
C GLU A 7 -16.08 -0.54 -2.64
N LEU A 8 -15.66 -1.80 -2.49
CA LEU A 8 -16.47 -2.97 -2.86
C LEU A 8 -17.77 -3.03 -2.06
N ASN A 9 -17.70 -2.79 -0.75
CA ASN A 9 -18.84 -2.80 0.16
C ASN A 9 -19.77 -1.60 -0.09
N LYS A 10 -19.24 -0.40 -0.38
CA LYS A 10 -20.06 0.77 -0.75
C LYS A 10 -20.80 0.61 -2.07
N SER A 11 -20.20 -0.10 -3.04
CA SER A 11 -20.82 -0.31 -4.36
C SER A 11 -22.07 -1.19 -4.31
N GLN A 12 -22.31 -1.89 -3.20
CA GLN A 12 -23.43 -2.82 -3.03
C GLN A 12 -24.11 -2.48 -1.70
N SER A 13 -25.21 -1.71 -1.78
CA SER A 13 -26.04 -1.27 -0.66
C SER A 13 -26.69 -2.44 0.10
N MET A 14 -25.90 -3.25 0.79
CA MET A 14 -26.36 -4.32 1.66
C MET A 14 -25.56 -4.35 2.95
N SER A 15 -26.31 -4.21 4.03
CA SER A 15 -25.91 -4.26 5.43
C SER A 15 -25.27 -5.60 5.79
N GLY A 16 -23.95 -5.61 5.82
CA GLY A 16 -23.12 -6.61 6.46
C GLY A 16 -21.68 -6.13 6.36
N GLU A 17 -21.15 -5.52 7.42
CA GLU A 17 -19.75 -5.04 7.48
C GLU A 17 -18.78 -6.24 7.43
N PHE A 18 -18.60 -6.80 6.25
CA PHE A 18 -17.62 -7.84 6.03
C PHE A 18 -16.27 -7.18 5.77
N SER A 19 -15.31 -7.30 6.71
CA SER A 19 -13.92 -6.91 6.50
C SER A 19 -13.02 -8.14 6.46
N PHE A 20 -12.13 -8.23 5.47
CA PHE A 20 -11.12 -9.29 5.39
C PHE A 20 -10.14 -9.19 6.57
N GLU A 21 -10.06 -8.00 7.14
CA GLU A 21 -9.47 -7.72 8.43
C GLU A 21 -10.18 -8.49 9.56
N SER A 22 -11.52 -8.58 9.63
CA SER A 22 -12.21 -9.37 10.66
C SER A 22 -12.04 -10.89 10.49
N LEU A 23 -11.73 -11.38 9.28
CA LEU A 23 -11.34 -12.78 9.07
C LEU A 23 -9.99 -13.11 9.71
N LEU A 24 -8.98 -12.24 9.58
CA LEU A 24 -7.62 -12.57 10.02
C LEU A 24 -7.48 -12.62 11.54
N ASP A 25 -8.20 -11.78 12.29
CA ASP A 25 -8.32 -11.86 13.75
C ASP A 25 -9.75 -11.48 14.15
N GLY A 26 -10.40 -12.29 15.00
CA GLY A 26 -11.76 -12.05 15.47
C GLY A 26 -11.89 -10.78 16.32
N ALA A 27 -13.05 -10.56 16.95
CA ALA A 27 -13.41 -9.33 17.67
C ALA A 27 -12.39 -8.81 18.72
N ARG A 28 -11.46 -9.65 19.21
CA ARG A 28 -10.37 -9.26 20.13
C ARG A 28 -9.07 -8.79 19.43
N GLY A 29 -9.05 -8.67 18.10
CA GLY A 29 -7.84 -8.40 17.30
C GLY A 29 -7.36 -6.94 17.26
N ILE A 30 -8.23 -5.97 17.58
CA ILE A 30 -7.91 -4.53 17.54
C ILE A 30 -6.77 -4.15 18.52
N PRO A 31 -6.79 -4.55 19.82
CA PRO A 31 -5.69 -4.25 20.73
C PRO A 31 -4.37 -4.92 20.31
N GLN A 32 -4.41 -6.17 19.82
CA GLN A 32 -3.22 -6.87 19.33
C GLN A 32 -2.62 -6.20 18.08
N ARG A 33 -3.45 -5.66 17.18
CA ARG A 33 -2.99 -4.91 16.01
C ARG A 33 -2.38 -3.57 16.38
N THR A 34 -2.96 -2.91 17.37
CA THR A 34 -2.41 -1.68 17.92
C THR A 34 -1.01 -1.95 18.48
N GLU A 35 -0.84 -2.99 19.30
CA GLU A 35 0.50 -3.39 19.78
C GLU A 35 1.44 -3.86 18.66
N MET A 36 0.93 -4.50 17.60
CA MET A 36 1.72 -4.84 16.41
C MET A 36 2.25 -3.58 15.71
N MET A 37 1.43 -2.53 15.59
CA MET A 37 1.86 -1.26 15.00
C MET A 37 2.93 -0.58 15.86
N LYS A 38 2.81 -0.64 17.18
CA LYS A 38 3.89 -0.21 18.09
C LYS A 38 5.18 -1.01 17.90
N PHE A 39 5.08 -2.33 17.73
CA PHE A 39 6.23 -3.19 17.42
C PHE A 39 6.88 -2.79 16.09
N LEU A 40 6.08 -2.66 15.03
CA LEU A 40 6.56 -2.25 13.70
C LEU A 40 7.23 -0.87 13.73
N ARG A 41 6.63 0.09 14.42
CA ARG A 41 7.24 1.41 14.66
C ARG A 41 8.60 1.28 15.32
N ASN A 42 8.70 0.54 16.43
CA ASN A 42 9.95 0.38 17.14
C ASN A 42 11.01 -0.35 16.30
N ALA A 43 10.61 -1.37 15.54
CA ALA A 43 11.49 -2.09 14.62
C ALA A 43 12.01 -1.18 13.49
N ALA A 44 11.14 -0.35 12.90
CA ALA A 44 11.52 0.62 11.89
C ALA A 44 12.50 1.67 12.47
N LEU A 45 12.25 2.17 13.68
CA LEU A 45 13.15 3.09 14.39
C LEU A 45 14.51 2.46 14.69
N LEU A 46 14.55 1.16 15.03
CA LEU A 46 15.80 0.43 15.20
C LEU A 46 16.53 0.27 13.85
N CYS A 47 15.82 -0.01 12.77
CA CYS A 47 16.45 -0.11 11.44
C CYS A 47 17.03 1.23 10.98
N LEU A 48 16.44 2.36 11.37
CA LEU A 48 16.95 3.69 11.06
C LEU A 48 18.30 4.00 11.73
N THR A 49 18.70 3.26 12.78
CA THR A 49 20.05 3.39 13.36
C THR A 49 21.11 2.78 12.44
N ALA A 50 20.76 1.77 11.66
CA ALA A 50 21.63 1.13 10.67
C ALA A 50 21.54 1.78 9.28
N PHE A 51 20.35 2.28 8.92
CA PHE A 51 20.06 2.90 7.62
C PHE A 51 19.54 4.33 7.81
N PRO A 52 20.42 5.31 8.08
CA PRO A 52 20.00 6.70 8.27
C PRO A 52 19.45 7.29 6.96
N ARG A 53 18.48 8.22 7.07
CA ARG A 53 17.85 8.96 5.96
C ARG A 53 17.13 8.08 4.93
N ASN A 54 16.62 6.93 5.36
CA ASN A 54 15.82 6.08 4.51
C ASN A 54 14.34 6.48 4.60
N HIS A 55 13.91 7.25 3.59
CA HIS A 55 12.55 7.77 3.50
C HIS A 55 11.45 6.69 3.53
N ILE A 56 11.74 5.46 3.08
CA ILE A 56 10.78 4.34 3.13
C ILE A 56 10.57 3.87 4.58
N LEU A 57 11.66 3.73 5.34
CA LEU A 57 11.61 3.32 6.74
C LEU A 57 11.00 4.42 7.63
N GLU A 58 11.29 5.69 7.33
CA GLU A 58 10.67 6.84 7.99
C GLU A 58 9.16 6.90 7.71
N GLU A 59 8.76 6.74 6.45
CA GLU A 59 7.34 6.70 6.09
C GLU A 59 6.62 5.55 6.81
N ALA A 60 7.24 4.38 6.87
CA ALA A 60 6.72 3.22 7.60
C ALA A 60 6.61 3.48 9.11
N ALA A 61 7.60 4.12 9.73
CA ALA A 61 7.58 4.44 11.15
C ALA A 61 6.46 5.45 11.50
N LEU A 62 6.28 6.49 10.68
CA LEU A 62 5.21 7.47 10.89
C LEU A 62 3.82 6.84 10.66
N LEU A 63 3.65 6.01 9.62
CA LEU A 63 2.40 5.26 9.39
C LEU A 63 2.07 4.31 10.54
N ALA A 64 3.06 3.59 11.06
CA ALA A 64 2.87 2.68 12.17
C ALA A 64 2.46 3.44 13.45
N GLU A 65 3.05 4.62 13.71
CA GLU A 65 2.62 5.50 14.80
C GLU A 65 1.18 6.00 14.60
N GLU A 66 0.82 6.42 13.38
CA GLU A 66 -0.55 6.84 13.07
C GLU A 66 -1.56 5.74 13.38
N LEU A 67 -1.31 4.53 12.85
CA LEU A 67 -2.20 3.39 13.03
C LEU A 67 -2.25 2.90 14.48
N PHE A 68 -1.17 3.08 15.24
CA PHE A 68 -1.14 2.83 16.68
C PHE A 68 -2.04 3.84 17.42
N VAL A 69 -1.86 5.13 17.18
CA VAL A 69 -2.58 6.19 17.90
C VAL A 69 -4.06 6.22 17.52
N THR A 70 -4.39 6.02 16.24
CA THR A 70 -5.80 5.96 15.79
C THR A 70 -6.47 4.63 16.11
N ARG A 71 -5.77 3.67 16.72
CA ARG A 71 -6.26 2.31 16.98
C ARG A 71 -6.84 1.65 15.72
N MET A 72 -6.20 1.88 14.57
CA MET A 72 -6.64 1.40 13.25
C MET A 72 -8.01 1.92 12.80
N ASN A 73 -8.55 2.98 13.42
CA ASN A 73 -9.77 3.64 12.99
C ASN A 73 -9.46 4.75 11.98
N SER A 74 -10.33 4.90 10.98
CA SER A 74 -10.22 5.90 9.93
C SER A 74 -10.71 7.29 10.35
N SER A 75 -10.96 7.53 11.65
CA SER A 75 -11.57 8.76 12.14
C SER A 75 -10.59 9.92 12.15
N SER A 76 -11.07 11.07 11.66
CA SER A 76 -10.43 12.38 11.58
C SER A 76 -9.94 12.87 12.95
N CYS A 77 -8.67 12.63 13.28
CA CYS A 77 -7.99 13.35 14.34
C CYS A 77 -7.75 14.81 13.89
N SER A 78 -7.97 15.78 14.80
CA SER A 78 -7.75 17.23 14.59
C SER A 78 -6.25 17.62 14.48
N GLY A 79 -5.41 16.68 14.05
CA GLY A 79 -3.95 16.79 14.02
C GLY A 79 -3.32 15.48 13.58
N ALA A 80 -2.19 15.56 12.87
CA ALA A 80 -1.46 14.36 12.46
C ALA A 80 -0.94 13.62 13.71
N PRO A 81 -1.38 12.37 13.96
CA PRO A 81 -0.96 11.62 15.15
C PRO A 81 0.56 11.37 15.20
N CYS A 82 1.21 11.32 14.04
CA CYS A 82 2.66 11.17 13.91
C CYS A 82 3.46 12.43 14.24
N GLN A 83 2.81 13.57 14.54
CA GLN A 83 3.49 14.86 14.66
C GLN A 83 4.58 14.87 15.73
N SER A 84 4.35 14.23 16.87
CA SER A 84 5.33 14.18 17.97
C SER A 84 6.58 13.37 17.58
N LEU A 85 6.39 12.27 16.86
CA LEU A 85 7.46 11.41 16.36
C LEU A 85 8.25 12.08 15.25
N ALA A 86 7.56 12.66 14.25
CA ALA A 86 8.20 13.39 13.15
C ALA A 86 9.05 14.56 13.66
N LYS A 87 8.50 15.38 14.57
CA LYS A 87 9.25 16.48 15.20
C LYS A 87 10.45 15.99 16.01
N ARG A 88 10.40 14.80 16.61
CA ARG A 88 11.53 14.20 17.33
C ARG A 88 12.64 13.80 16.35
N LEU A 89 12.28 13.12 15.27
CA LEU A 89 13.24 12.71 14.24
C LEU A 89 13.90 13.93 13.57
N LEU A 90 13.13 14.97 13.23
CA LEU A 90 13.66 16.22 12.67
C LEU A 90 14.53 17.03 13.64
N LYS A 91 14.35 16.86 14.96
CA LYS A 91 15.27 17.44 15.94
C LYS A 91 16.64 16.76 15.93
N HIS A 92 16.67 15.45 15.67
CA HIS A 92 17.92 14.69 15.57
C HIS A 92 18.64 14.97 14.24
N ASP A 93 17.91 15.06 13.12
CA ASP A 93 18.46 15.43 11.82
C ASP A 93 17.62 16.51 11.13
N ARG A 94 18.10 17.76 11.19
CA ARG A 94 17.42 18.90 10.57
C ARG A 94 17.64 18.98 9.06
N GLN A 95 18.60 18.24 8.52
CA GLN A 95 18.95 18.26 7.10
C GLN A 95 18.18 17.19 6.31
N ASP A 96 17.35 16.37 6.97
CA ASP A 96 16.52 15.39 6.29
C ASP A 96 15.28 16.04 5.67
N LEU A 97 15.43 16.41 4.40
CA LEU A 97 14.37 17.06 3.62
C LEU A 97 13.28 16.08 3.17
N LEU A 98 13.61 14.78 3.02
CA LEU A 98 12.61 13.78 2.64
C LEU A 98 11.70 13.46 3.81
N LEU A 99 12.25 13.39 5.04
CA LEU A 99 11.45 13.30 6.27
C LEU A 99 10.50 14.49 6.43
N CYS A 100 10.96 15.71 6.16
CA CYS A 100 10.10 16.89 6.09
C CYS A 100 8.96 16.71 5.08
N GLY A 101 9.27 16.19 3.89
CA GLY A 101 8.29 15.88 2.86
C GLY A 101 7.25 14.84 3.30
N ILE A 102 7.68 13.74 3.92
CA ILE A 102 6.78 12.70 4.43
C ILE A 102 5.87 13.29 5.52
N TYR A 103 6.43 14.02 6.48
CA TYR A 103 5.66 14.67 7.54
C TYR A 103 4.61 15.64 6.97
N ALA A 104 4.98 16.45 5.98
CA ALA A 104 4.05 17.36 5.32
C ALA A 104 2.92 16.61 4.57
N ARG A 105 3.21 15.48 3.90
CA ARG A 105 2.18 14.62 3.29
C ARG A 105 1.20 14.07 4.32
N ARG A 106 1.69 13.72 5.52
CA ARG A 106 0.81 13.25 6.61
C ARG A 106 -0.07 14.36 7.15
N GLU A 107 0.49 15.53 7.43
CA GLU A 107 -0.31 16.71 7.82
C GLU A 107 -1.38 17.04 6.76
N ALA A 108 -1.03 16.99 5.47
CA ALA A 108 -1.98 17.16 4.37
C ALA A 108 -3.11 16.10 4.39
N PHE A 109 -2.78 14.83 4.64
CA PHE A 109 -3.75 13.74 4.72
C PHE A 109 -4.77 13.93 5.86
N TYR A 110 -4.37 14.52 6.98
CA TYR A 110 -5.26 14.84 8.10
C TYR A 110 -5.97 16.19 7.95
N GLY A 111 -5.83 16.88 6.81
CA GLY A 111 -6.52 18.14 6.50
C GLY A 111 -5.77 19.41 6.93
N ASN A 112 -4.58 19.29 7.51
CA ASN A 112 -3.76 20.43 7.95
C ASN A 112 -2.89 20.98 6.81
N MET A 113 -3.51 21.36 5.70
CA MET A 113 -2.78 21.78 4.50
C MET A 113 -1.91 23.03 4.69
N ASP A 114 -2.32 23.98 5.53
CA ASP A 114 -1.52 25.18 5.76
C ASP A 114 -0.20 24.87 6.49
N ASN A 115 -0.22 23.90 7.40
CA ASN A 115 1.00 23.41 8.05
C ASN A 115 1.83 22.59 7.06
N ALA A 116 1.22 21.74 6.24
CA ALA A 116 1.90 20.99 5.19
C ALA A 116 2.65 21.93 4.23
N ARG A 117 1.98 22.99 3.75
CA ARG A 117 2.57 24.02 2.88
C ARG A 117 3.79 24.67 3.52
N ARG A 118 3.69 25.12 4.78
CA ARG A 118 4.83 25.71 5.49
C ARG A 118 6.02 24.78 5.58
N VAL A 119 5.78 23.49 5.87
CA VAL A 119 6.85 22.48 5.97
C VAL A 119 7.47 22.22 4.60
N PHE A 120 6.67 22.07 3.55
CA PHE A 120 7.17 21.90 2.18
C PHE A 120 7.97 23.13 1.70
N ASP A 121 7.43 24.33 1.90
CA ASP A 121 8.08 25.58 1.51
C ASP A 121 9.43 25.73 2.22
N MET A 122 9.48 25.44 3.53
CA MET A 122 10.72 25.46 4.31
C MET A 122 11.74 24.43 3.78
N ALA A 123 11.30 23.20 3.49
CA ALA A 123 12.16 22.15 2.96
C ALA A 123 12.72 22.51 1.58
N LEU A 124 11.88 23.05 0.68
CA LEU A 124 12.29 23.47 -0.66
C LEU A 124 13.19 24.70 -0.66
N LEU A 125 12.99 25.66 0.25
CA LEU A 125 13.90 26.79 0.42
C LEU A 125 15.26 26.35 0.97
N SER A 126 15.27 25.32 1.83
CA SER A 126 16.50 24.77 2.41
C SER A 126 17.34 23.99 1.39
N LEU A 127 16.77 23.50 0.29
CA LEU A 127 17.51 22.84 -0.80
C LEU A 127 18.61 23.73 -1.39
N ALA A 128 18.43 25.06 -1.40
CA ALA A 128 19.42 25.99 -1.95
C ALA A 128 20.71 26.06 -1.12
N GLY A 129 20.70 25.61 0.14
CA GLY A 129 21.84 25.65 1.06
C GLY A 129 22.48 24.30 1.36
N VAL A 130 21.98 23.19 0.82
CA VAL A 130 22.49 21.84 1.06
C VAL A 130 23.47 21.44 -0.06
N SER A 131 24.61 20.84 0.31
CA SER A 131 25.60 20.36 -0.66
C SER A 131 25.03 19.22 -1.54
N LEU A 132 25.42 19.19 -2.82
CA LEU A 132 25.00 18.19 -3.82
C LEU A 132 25.31 16.73 -3.44
N ASP A 133 26.19 16.50 -2.45
CA ASP A 133 26.65 15.17 -2.02
C ASP A 133 25.71 14.49 -1.01
N LEU A 134 24.79 15.24 -0.41
CA LEU A 134 23.71 14.67 0.39
C LEU A 134 22.64 14.20 -0.58
N GLN A 135 22.27 12.91 -0.53
CA GLN A 135 21.23 12.24 -1.33
C GLN A 135 19.83 12.88 -1.19
N SER A 136 19.71 14.15 -1.51
CA SER A 136 18.47 14.87 -1.61
C SER A 136 17.91 14.44 -2.95
N ASN A 137 16.78 13.75 -2.93
CA ASN A 137 15.99 13.51 -4.13
C ASN A 137 15.01 14.68 -4.27
N PRO A 138 15.42 15.85 -4.82
CA PRO A 138 14.56 17.03 -4.87
C PRO A 138 13.31 16.75 -5.69
N SER A 139 13.46 16.00 -6.80
CA SER A 139 12.37 15.64 -7.70
C SER A 139 11.22 14.96 -6.97
N LEU A 140 11.53 14.09 -6.00
CA LEU A 140 10.55 13.43 -5.17
C LEU A 140 9.82 14.39 -4.23
N LEU A 141 10.52 15.35 -3.62
CA LEU A 141 9.92 16.37 -2.76
C LEU A 141 8.97 17.30 -3.55
N TYR A 142 9.37 17.75 -4.74
CA TYR A 142 8.51 18.54 -5.63
C TYR A 142 7.26 17.76 -6.06
N LEU A 143 7.43 16.49 -6.43
CA LEU A 143 6.32 15.61 -6.81
C LEU A 143 5.33 15.44 -5.65
N TRP A 144 5.82 15.15 -4.45
CA TRP A 144 4.99 14.96 -3.26
C TRP A 144 4.21 16.22 -2.88
N TYR A 145 4.81 17.40 -3.00
CA TYR A 145 4.10 18.64 -2.72
C TYR A 145 2.99 18.89 -3.75
N ALA A 146 3.29 18.71 -5.05
CA ALA A 146 2.28 18.85 -6.10
C ALA A 146 1.13 17.85 -5.93
N GLU A 147 1.42 16.58 -5.60
CA GLU A 147 0.40 15.57 -5.33
C GLU A 147 -0.44 15.88 -4.08
N ALA A 148 0.17 16.42 -3.02
CA ALA A 148 -0.54 16.80 -1.80
C ALA A 148 -1.54 17.94 -2.05
N GLU A 149 -1.19 18.94 -2.86
CA GLU A 149 -2.11 20.02 -3.24
C GLU A 149 -3.30 19.49 -4.07
N LEU A 150 -3.06 18.56 -5.01
CA LEU A 150 -4.13 17.95 -5.82
C LEU A 150 -5.03 17.01 -5.01
N GLY A 151 -4.51 16.39 -3.95
CA GLY A 151 -5.25 15.47 -3.09
C GLY A 151 -6.22 16.15 -2.12
N ASN A 152 -6.05 17.45 -1.86
CA ASN A 152 -6.89 18.19 -0.92
C ASN A 152 -8.13 18.79 -1.61
N SER A 153 -9.30 18.19 -1.38
CA SER A 153 -10.59 18.65 -1.90
C SER A 153 -11.19 19.86 -1.18
N ASN A 154 -10.58 20.32 -0.08
CA ASN A 154 -11.15 21.36 0.78
C ASN A 154 -10.89 22.79 0.28
N GLY A 155 -10.06 22.97 -0.75
CA GLY A 155 -9.80 24.27 -1.39
C GLY A 155 -10.55 24.45 -2.71
N SER A 156 -10.50 25.67 -3.26
CA SER A 156 -10.94 25.88 -4.65
C SER A 156 -10.06 24.99 -5.57
N LYS A 157 -10.68 24.16 -6.41
CA LYS A 157 -9.96 23.25 -7.34
C LYS A 157 -9.01 24.01 -8.27
N SER A 158 -9.31 25.28 -8.55
CA SER A 158 -8.50 26.17 -9.38
C SER A 158 -7.20 26.59 -8.68
N ASP A 159 -7.25 26.90 -7.38
CA ASP A 159 -6.06 27.34 -6.65
C ASP A 159 -5.10 26.19 -6.38
N SER A 160 -5.60 25.00 -6.07
CA SER A 160 -4.78 23.78 -5.90
C SER A 160 -4.07 23.40 -7.21
N LEU A 161 -4.77 23.47 -8.35
CA LEU A 161 -4.19 23.20 -9.66
C LEU A 161 -3.10 24.21 -10.02
N SER A 162 -3.36 25.50 -9.81
CA SER A 162 -2.38 26.55 -10.11
C SER A 162 -1.14 26.49 -9.20
N ARG A 163 -1.30 26.12 -7.93
CA ARG A 163 -0.19 25.85 -6.99
C ARG A 163 0.64 24.65 -7.40
N ALA A 164 0.00 23.52 -7.71
CA ALA A 164 0.69 22.31 -8.18
C ALA A 164 1.50 22.60 -9.46
N MET A 165 0.90 23.34 -10.40
CA MET A 165 1.58 23.79 -11.60
C MET A 165 2.79 24.67 -11.30
N HIS A 166 2.67 25.62 -10.37
CA HIS A 166 3.78 26.48 -9.99
C HIS A 166 4.95 25.68 -9.41
N ILE A 167 4.67 24.77 -8.46
CA ILE A 167 5.67 23.90 -7.82
C ILE A 167 6.44 23.10 -8.88
N LEU A 168 5.72 22.45 -9.81
CA LEU A 168 6.34 21.68 -10.88
C LEU A 168 7.12 22.54 -11.87
N SER A 169 6.65 23.77 -12.15
CA SER A 169 7.36 24.69 -13.04
C SER A 169 8.72 25.12 -12.48
N CYS A 170 8.86 25.23 -11.16
CA CYS A 170 10.15 25.48 -10.50
C CYS A 170 11.13 24.32 -10.74
N LEU A 171 10.65 23.07 -10.62
CA LEU A 171 11.47 21.90 -10.92
C LEU A 171 11.89 21.86 -12.39
N GLY A 172 10.98 22.13 -13.32
CA GLY A 172 11.27 22.13 -14.76
C GLY A 172 12.27 23.22 -15.16
N SER A 173 12.07 24.45 -14.69
CA SER A 173 12.90 25.62 -15.05
C SER A 173 14.28 25.66 -14.38
N SER A 174 14.56 24.79 -13.40
CA SER A 174 15.78 24.80 -12.57
C SER A 174 16.03 26.12 -11.84
N ALA A 175 14.98 26.93 -11.65
CA ALA A 175 15.05 28.17 -10.89
C ALA A 175 15.03 27.87 -9.38
N THR A 176 15.54 28.81 -8.58
CA THR A 176 15.40 28.75 -7.12
C THR A 176 13.92 28.73 -6.77
N TYR A 177 13.55 27.86 -5.82
CA TYR A 177 12.17 27.76 -5.38
C TYR A 177 11.72 29.05 -4.70
N GLY A 178 10.54 29.54 -5.08
CA GLY A 178 9.84 30.61 -4.39
C GLY A 178 8.45 30.12 -3.96
N PRO A 179 7.96 30.48 -2.76
CA PRO A 179 6.58 30.19 -2.37
C PRO A 179 5.57 30.80 -3.35
N PHE A 180 4.42 30.13 -3.52
CA PHE A 180 3.38 30.56 -4.46
C PHE A 180 2.81 31.93 -4.07
N LYS A 181 2.94 32.93 -4.96
CA LYS A 181 2.41 34.29 -4.78
C LYS A 181 1.36 34.69 -5.82
N SER A 182 1.45 34.19 -7.06
CA SER A 182 0.53 34.52 -8.15
C SER A 182 0.46 33.43 -9.22
N HIS A 183 -0.51 33.55 -10.13
CA HIS A 183 -0.64 32.67 -11.30
C HIS A 183 0.61 32.67 -12.17
N LEU A 184 0.87 31.52 -12.79
CA LEU A 184 1.99 31.32 -13.70
C LEU A 184 1.85 32.14 -14.98
N SER A 185 2.95 32.75 -15.41
CA SER A 185 3.05 33.35 -16.75
C SER A 185 3.24 32.28 -17.84
N SER A 186 2.74 32.57 -19.05
CA SER A 186 2.92 31.69 -20.23
C SER A 186 4.40 31.41 -20.54
N LEU A 187 5.29 32.39 -20.31
CA LEU A 187 6.73 32.24 -20.46
C LEU A 187 7.34 31.24 -19.47
N GLN A 188 6.92 31.25 -18.20
CA GLN A 188 7.38 30.29 -17.20
C GLN A 188 6.93 28.87 -17.53
N LEU A 189 5.70 28.72 -18.05
CA LEU A 189 5.18 27.44 -18.51
C LEU A 189 6.06 26.85 -19.63
N LEU A 190 6.36 27.65 -20.67
CA LEU A 190 7.20 27.22 -21.78
C LEU A 190 8.64 26.88 -21.34
N ARG A 191 9.19 27.67 -20.42
CA ARG A 191 10.52 27.41 -19.85
C ARG A 191 10.56 26.10 -19.06
N ALA A 192 9.53 25.82 -18.27
CA ALA A 192 9.41 24.58 -17.53
C ALA A 192 9.29 23.36 -18.47
N ARG A 193 8.48 23.46 -19.52
CA ARG A 193 8.37 22.42 -20.58
C ARG A 193 9.72 22.08 -21.18
N GLN A 194 10.44 23.11 -21.62
CA GLN A 194 11.75 22.94 -22.24
C GLN A 194 12.75 22.31 -21.25
N GLY A 195 12.77 22.78 -20.01
CA GLY A 195 13.66 22.23 -18.99
C GLY A 195 13.35 20.78 -18.60
N PHE A 196 12.08 20.38 -18.53
CA PHE A 196 11.70 18.96 -18.35
C PHE A 196 12.16 18.11 -19.53
N LYS A 197 11.98 18.59 -20.77
CA LYS A 197 12.43 17.89 -21.97
C LYS A 197 13.94 17.66 -21.97
N GLU A 198 14.72 18.67 -21.60
CA GLU A 198 16.19 18.57 -21.49
C GLU A 198 16.61 17.57 -20.41
N LYS A 199 15.99 17.65 -19.22
CA LYS A 199 16.26 16.71 -18.12
C LYS A 199 15.91 15.28 -18.50
N ILE A 200 14.77 15.02 -19.13
CA ILE A 200 14.39 13.67 -19.60
C ILE A 200 15.39 13.18 -20.67
N ASN A 201 15.81 14.03 -21.59
CA ASN A 201 16.80 13.66 -22.59
C ASN A 201 18.15 13.26 -21.97
N SER A 202 18.57 13.93 -20.89
CA SER A 202 19.79 13.55 -20.15
C SER A 202 19.70 12.14 -19.54
N LEU A 203 18.50 11.71 -19.13
CA LEU A 203 18.27 10.40 -18.52
C LEU A 203 18.39 9.25 -19.52
N ARG A 204 18.14 9.52 -20.82
CA ARG A 204 18.14 8.52 -21.89
C ARG A 204 19.40 7.65 -21.86
N SER A 205 20.56 8.25 -21.71
CA SER A 205 21.85 7.53 -21.69
C SER A 205 21.98 6.56 -20.50
N LYS A 206 21.47 6.92 -19.32
CA LYS A 206 21.47 6.10 -18.11
C LYS A 206 20.45 4.96 -18.18
N TRP A 207 19.25 5.28 -18.66
CA TRP A 207 18.13 4.34 -18.72
C TRP A 207 18.32 3.26 -19.79
N VAL A 208 18.91 3.59 -20.94
CA VAL A 208 19.32 2.60 -21.95
C VAL A 208 20.31 1.59 -21.35
N ARG A 209 21.23 2.06 -20.49
CA ARG A 209 22.19 1.21 -19.76
C ARG A 209 21.55 0.47 -18.59
N GLY A 210 20.29 0.75 -18.24
CA GLY A 210 19.55 0.10 -17.15
C GLY A 210 19.76 0.72 -15.77
N PHE A 211 20.45 1.86 -15.67
CA PHE A 211 20.60 2.58 -14.41
C PHE A 211 19.40 3.49 -14.19
N ILE A 212 18.47 3.02 -13.35
CA ILE A 212 17.26 3.74 -12.96
C ILE A 212 17.32 3.95 -11.45
N ASP A 213 17.19 5.20 -11.03
CA ASP A 213 17.22 5.67 -9.66
C ASP A 213 15.89 6.37 -9.29
N ASP A 214 15.59 6.45 -8.00
CA ASP A 214 14.37 7.10 -7.49
C ASP A 214 14.21 8.55 -7.98
N GLN A 215 15.32 9.27 -8.16
CA GLN A 215 15.30 10.65 -8.62
C GLN A 215 14.85 10.77 -10.08
N SER A 216 15.35 9.90 -10.97
CA SER A 216 14.91 9.93 -12.37
C SER A 216 13.44 9.52 -12.52
N VAL A 217 12.98 8.54 -11.76
CA VAL A 217 11.56 8.14 -11.76
C VAL A 217 10.68 9.29 -11.25
N ALA A 218 11.03 9.90 -10.12
CA ALA A 218 10.28 11.03 -9.57
C ALA A 218 10.24 12.22 -10.53
N LEU A 219 11.34 12.49 -11.26
CA LEU A 219 11.40 13.52 -12.29
C LEU A 219 10.45 13.22 -13.46
N VAL A 220 10.42 11.98 -13.94
CA VAL A 220 9.48 11.56 -15.01
C VAL A 220 8.04 11.69 -14.55
N CYS A 221 7.72 11.24 -13.34
CA CYS A 221 6.39 11.40 -12.75
C CYS A 221 6.00 12.88 -12.60
N ALA A 222 6.92 13.75 -12.18
CA ALA A 222 6.70 15.19 -12.07
C ALA A 222 6.46 15.86 -13.43
N ALA A 223 7.22 15.46 -14.47
CA ALA A 223 7.02 15.93 -15.83
C ALA A 223 5.68 15.46 -16.41
N ALA A 224 5.31 14.19 -16.18
CA ALA A 224 4.03 13.64 -16.59
C ALA A 224 2.87 14.36 -15.90
N LEU A 225 2.98 14.65 -14.60
CA LEU A 225 1.99 15.43 -13.86
C LEU A 225 1.86 16.85 -14.38
N PHE A 226 2.98 17.47 -14.73
CA PHE A 226 3.00 18.82 -15.25
C PHE A 226 2.28 18.91 -16.61
N GLU A 227 2.54 17.99 -17.55
CA GLU A 227 1.82 17.97 -18.82
C GLU A 227 0.35 17.52 -18.66
N ASP A 228 0.06 16.62 -17.72
CA ASP A 228 -1.33 16.27 -17.36
C ASP A 228 -2.14 17.52 -16.99
N LEU A 229 -1.57 18.38 -16.14
CA LEU A 229 -2.22 19.63 -15.72
C LEU A 229 -2.21 20.73 -16.79
N ALA A 230 -1.21 20.77 -17.68
CA ALA A 230 -1.02 21.85 -18.65
C ALA A 230 -1.70 21.62 -20.00
N ALA A 231 -1.69 20.37 -20.49
CA ALA A 231 -2.20 19.98 -21.81
C ALA A 231 -3.21 18.82 -21.75
N GLY A 232 -3.41 18.22 -20.58
CA GLY A 232 -4.33 17.12 -20.35
C GLY A 232 -3.62 15.76 -20.24
N TRP A 233 -4.37 14.77 -19.76
CA TRP A 233 -3.87 13.44 -19.40
C TRP A 233 -3.13 12.71 -20.54
N ALA A 234 -3.51 12.94 -21.79
CA ALA A 234 -2.88 12.31 -22.95
C ALA A 234 -1.40 12.73 -23.09
N ALA A 235 -1.09 14.00 -22.84
CA ALA A 235 0.28 14.52 -22.91
C ALA A 235 1.14 13.98 -21.75
N GLY A 236 0.56 13.86 -20.55
CA GLY A 236 1.24 13.24 -19.41
C GLY A 236 1.58 11.75 -19.64
N ILE A 237 0.66 11.01 -20.26
CA ILE A 237 0.87 9.61 -20.65
C ILE A 237 1.94 9.48 -21.72
N GLU A 238 1.94 10.36 -22.72
CA GLU A 238 2.94 10.35 -23.80
C GLU A 238 4.37 10.45 -23.26
N ILE A 239 4.61 11.25 -22.21
CA ILE A 239 5.91 11.31 -21.54
C ILE A 239 6.31 9.92 -21.01
N ILE A 240 5.40 9.24 -20.34
CA ILE A 240 5.67 7.93 -19.74
C ILE A 240 5.91 6.89 -20.84
N ASP A 241 5.08 6.86 -21.88
CA ASP A 241 5.24 5.94 -23.02
C ASP A 241 6.59 6.15 -23.72
N ASN A 242 6.96 7.41 -23.97
CA ASN A 242 8.25 7.76 -24.55
C ASN A 242 9.41 7.22 -23.72
N VAL A 243 9.34 7.35 -22.40
CA VAL A 243 10.38 6.86 -21.50
C VAL A 243 10.41 5.32 -21.47
N PHE A 244 9.27 4.64 -21.51
CA PHE A 244 9.23 3.17 -21.64
C PHE A 244 9.90 2.68 -22.93
N THR A 245 9.79 3.40 -24.04
CA THR A 245 10.49 3.03 -25.29
C THR A 245 12.01 3.05 -25.15
N MET A 246 12.56 3.83 -24.22
CA MET A 246 14.01 3.93 -23.99
C MET A 246 14.59 2.70 -23.28
N VAL A 247 13.74 1.89 -22.62
CA VAL A 247 14.17 0.71 -21.85
C VAL A 247 13.83 -0.57 -22.59
N LEU A 248 14.80 -1.48 -22.68
CA LEU A 248 14.63 -2.80 -23.28
C LEU A 248 13.54 -3.61 -22.57
N PRO A 249 12.66 -4.33 -23.30
CA PRO A 249 11.53 -5.06 -22.73
C PRO A 249 11.88 -6.03 -21.60
N GLU A 250 12.99 -6.76 -21.72
CA GLU A 250 13.46 -7.74 -20.73
C GLU A 250 13.74 -7.09 -19.37
N ARG A 251 14.39 -5.92 -19.39
CA ARG A 251 14.77 -5.16 -18.19
C ARG A 251 13.57 -4.52 -17.50
N ARG A 252 12.45 -4.34 -18.21
CA ARG A 252 11.22 -3.81 -17.62
C ARG A 252 10.73 -4.72 -16.49
N SER A 253 10.67 -6.02 -16.75
CA SER A 253 10.12 -7.01 -15.80
C SER A 253 10.88 -7.13 -14.47
N GLN A 254 12.14 -6.72 -14.42
CA GLN A 254 13.02 -6.91 -13.26
C GLN A 254 13.16 -5.64 -12.40
N SER A 255 12.70 -4.48 -12.88
CA SER A 255 12.92 -3.21 -12.21
C SER A 255 11.68 -2.75 -11.44
N HIS A 256 11.82 -2.64 -10.11
CA HIS A 256 10.81 -2.06 -9.22
C HIS A 256 10.47 -0.61 -9.59
N HIS A 257 11.47 0.17 -10.02
CA HIS A 257 11.29 1.55 -10.46
C HIS A 257 10.33 1.69 -11.66
N LEU A 258 10.39 0.73 -12.60
CA LEU A 258 9.51 0.71 -13.77
C LEU A 258 8.11 0.19 -13.43
N GLU A 259 8.02 -0.72 -12.46
CA GLU A 259 6.73 -1.10 -11.86
C GLU A 259 6.05 0.12 -11.21
N TYR A 260 6.81 0.92 -10.45
CA TYR A 260 6.30 2.16 -9.86
C TYR A 260 5.83 3.15 -10.94
N LEU A 261 6.61 3.35 -12.01
CA LEU A 261 6.22 4.23 -13.12
C LEU A 261 4.94 3.76 -13.81
N LEU A 262 4.76 2.44 -13.97
CA LEU A 262 3.53 1.89 -14.52
C LEU A 262 2.33 2.07 -13.56
N ASN A 263 2.55 1.88 -12.26
CA ASN A 263 1.55 2.18 -11.24
C ASN A 263 1.16 3.67 -11.29
N TYR A 264 2.12 4.56 -11.54
CA TYR A 264 1.87 5.99 -11.73
C TYR A 264 1.05 6.28 -12.99
N TYR A 265 1.38 5.64 -14.12
CA TYR A 265 0.60 5.69 -15.36
C TYR A 265 -0.86 5.31 -15.10
N VAL A 266 -1.10 4.21 -14.38
CA VAL A 266 -2.46 3.76 -14.05
C VAL A 266 -3.16 4.76 -13.12
N ARG A 267 -2.44 5.39 -12.19
CA ARG A 267 -2.99 6.45 -11.31
C ARG A 267 -3.44 7.68 -12.10
N ILE A 268 -2.69 8.13 -13.12
CA ILE A 268 -3.09 9.24 -13.99
C ILE A 268 -4.41 8.89 -14.67
N LEU A 269 -4.49 7.71 -15.29
CA LEU A 269 -5.73 7.25 -15.89
C LEU A 269 -6.86 7.27 -14.87
N GLN A 270 -6.68 6.65 -13.71
CA GLN A 270 -7.69 6.62 -12.67
C GLN A 270 -8.14 7.99 -12.14
N ARG A 271 -7.32 9.05 -12.26
CA ARG A 271 -7.73 10.41 -11.87
C ARG A 271 -8.73 11.00 -12.86
N HIS A 272 -8.60 10.68 -14.14
CA HIS A 272 -9.40 11.24 -15.22
C HIS A 272 -10.55 10.33 -15.67
N ARG A 273 -11.08 9.48 -14.76
CA ARG A 273 -12.15 8.47 -15.02
C ARG A 273 -13.35 8.99 -15.80
N GLU A 274 -13.68 10.27 -15.68
CA GLU A 274 -14.81 10.89 -16.38
C GLU A 274 -14.51 11.19 -17.87
N GLN A 275 -13.24 11.27 -18.27
CA GLN A 275 -12.81 11.85 -19.55
C GLN A 275 -12.16 10.85 -20.53
N PHE A 276 -11.84 9.62 -20.12
CA PHE A 276 -11.20 8.64 -21.00
C PHE A 276 -12.03 7.38 -21.25
N THR A 277 -11.79 6.73 -22.39
CA THR A 277 -12.38 5.43 -22.73
C THR A 277 -11.78 4.32 -21.87
N LEU A 278 -12.56 3.79 -20.94
CA LEU A 278 -12.21 2.75 -19.95
C LEU A 278 -11.42 1.55 -20.50
N SER A 279 -11.61 1.22 -21.79
CA SER A 279 -10.80 0.23 -22.52
C SER A 279 -9.30 0.49 -22.40
N LYS A 280 -8.84 1.75 -22.50
CA LYS A 280 -7.41 2.08 -22.44
C LYS A 280 -6.80 1.78 -21.08
N ALA A 281 -7.53 2.05 -19.99
CA ALA A 281 -7.06 1.71 -18.64
C ALA A 281 -7.10 0.20 -18.41
N TRP A 282 -8.14 -0.48 -18.89
CA TRP A 282 -8.21 -1.94 -18.85
C TRP A 282 -7.03 -2.59 -19.58
N ASP A 283 -6.71 -2.12 -20.77
CA ASP A 283 -5.61 -2.65 -21.59
C ASP A 283 -4.26 -2.35 -20.95
N ALA A 284 -4.09 -1.15 -20.38
CA ALA A 284 -2.88 -0.80 -19.65
C ALA A 284 -2.66 -1.66 -18.40
N VAL A 285 -3.70 -1.89 -17.59
CA VAL A 285 -3.62 -2.75 -16.41
C VAL A 285 -3.35 -4.20 -16.81
N THR A 286 -4.01 -4.70 -17.86
CA THR A 286 -3.80 -6.07 -18.35
C THR A 286 -2.37 -6.27 -18.87
N ARG A 287 -1.85 -5.33 -19.68
CA ARG A 287 -0.43 -5.34 -20.10
C ARG A 287 0.52 -5.26 -18.90
N GLY A 288 0.17 -4.44 -17.92
CA GLY A 288 0.95 -4.31 -16.70
C GLY A 288 1.05 -5.59 -15.90
N LEU A 289 -0.06 -6.31 -15.73
CA LEU A 289 -0.09 -7.58 -15.02
C LEU A 289 0.67 -8.71 -15.75
N GLN A 290 0.76 -8.63 -17.09
CA GLN A 290 1.61 -9.57 -17.84
C GLN A 290 3.11 -9.39 -17.51
N ILE A 291 3.54 -8.13 -17.34
CA ILE A 291 4.93 -7.76 -17.01
C ILE A 291 5.20 -7.94 -15.51
N TYR A 292 4.30 -7.46 -14.66
CA TYR A 292 4.39 -7.43 -13.19
C TYR A 292 3.23 -8.22 -12.55
N PRO A 293 3.31 -9.57 -12.51
CA PRO A 293 2.22 -10.45 -12.09
C PRO A 293 1.93 -10.45 -10.59
N SER A 294 2.78 -9.80 -9.79
CA SER A 294 2.67 -9.74 -8.32
C SER A 294 2.31 -8.36 -7.80
N SER A 295 2.04 -7.39 -8.67
CA SER A 295 1.83 -5.99 -8.28
C SER A 295 0.44 -5.79 -7.64
N PRO A 296 0.35 -5.47 -6.34
CA PRO A 296 -0.94 -5.30 -5.67
C PRO A 296 -1.68 -4.05 -6.15
N GLU A 297 -0.98 -3.00 -6.58
CA GLU A 297 -1.58 -1.76 -7.12
C GLU A 297 -2.29 -2.01 -8.45
N LEU A 298 -1.73 -2.86 -9.32
CA LEU A 298 -2.36 -3.23 -10.57
C LEU A 298 -3.60 -4.11 -10.35
N PHE A 299 -3.54 -5.08 -9.44
CA PHE A 299 -4.73 -5.86 -9.08
C PHE A 299 -5.80 -5.01 -8.41
N LYS A 300 -5.39 -4.04 -7.59
CA LYS A 300 -6.28 -3.02 -7.03
C LYS A 300 -6.99 -2.27 -8.15
N ALA A 301 -6.24 -1.75 -9.11
CA ALA A 301 -6.80 -1.02 -10.24
C ALA A 301 -7.72 -1.90 -11.10
N LEU A 302 -7.35 -3.16 -11.33
CA LEU A 302 -8.17 -4.14 -12.05
C LEU A 302 -9.52 -4.33 -11.37
N VAL A 303 -9.52 -4.57 -10.06
CA VAL A 303 -10.76 -4.74 -9.28
C VAL A 303 -11.60 -3.47 -9.34
N GLU A 304 -11.02 -2.29 -9.10
CA GLU A 304 -11.76 -1.02 -9.15
C GLU A 304 -12.41 -0.76 -10.52
N ILE A 305 -11.67 -0.95 -11.62
CA ILE A 305 -12.21 -0.75 -12.98
C ILE A 305 -13.31 -1.80 -13.25
N SER A 306 -13.09 -3.04 -12.83
CA SER A 306 -14.04 -4.14 -13.07
C SER A 306 -15.36 -3.96 -12.34
N CYS A 307 -15.34 -3.42 -11.11
CA CYS A 307 -16.55 -3.22 -10.30
C CYS A 307 -17.51 -2.23 -10.92
N LEU A 308 -16.99 -1.30 -11.71
CA LEU A 308 -17.79 -0.25 -12.33
C LEU A 308 -18.41 -0.71 -13.65
N TYR A 309 -17.76 -1.58 -14.43
CA TYR A 309 -18.17 -1.79 -15.85
C TYR A 309 -17.98 -3.20 -16.43
N THR A 310 -17.43 -4.17 -15.70
CA THR A 310 -17.16 -5.52 -16.23
C THR A 310 -18.07 -6.57 -15.63
N THR A 311 -18.44 -7.58 -16.44
CA THR A 311 -19.17 -8.74 -15.91
C THR A 311 -18.28 -9.52 -14.92
N PRO A 312 -18.80 -9.90 -13.74
CA PRO A 312 -18.02 -10.63 -12.74
C PRO A 312 -17.33 -11.89 -13.29
N ASN A 313 -17.96 -12.56 -14.26
CA ASN A 313 -17.41 -13.76 -14.89
C ASN A 313 -16.12 -13.51 -15.68
N LYS A 314 -16.00 -12.36 -16.36
CA LYS A 314 -14.77 -12.00 -17.08
C LYS A 314 -13.60 -11.82 -16.10
N LEU A 315 -13.87 -11.18 -14.95
CA LEU A 315 -12.85 -11.01 -13.92
C LEU A 315 -12.46 -12.34 -13.25
N ARG A 316 -13.42 -13.22 -12.98
CA ARG A 316 -13.15 -14.57 -12.47
C ARG A 316 -12.22 -15.34 -13.40
N TRP A 317 -12.51 -15.33 -14.70
CA TRP A 317 -11.69 -15.98 -15.71
C TRP A 317 -10.27 -15.41 -15.73
N MET A 318 -10.11 -14.09 -15.64
CA MET A 318 -8.79 -13.48 -15.55
C MET A 318 -8.04 -13.89 -14.28
N PHE A 319 -8.70 -13.89 -13.12
CA PHE A 319 -8.05 -14.36 -11.90
C PHE A 319 -7.62 -15.82 -12.02
N ASP A 320 -8.46 -16.69 -12.57
CA ASP A 320 -8.09 -18.08 -12.83
C ASP A 320 -6.88 -18.17 -13.76
N GLU A 321 -6.86 -17.43 -14.86
CA GLU A 321 -5.74 -17.39 -15.80
C GLU A 321 -4.43 -16.96 -15.10
N HIS A 322 -4.46 -15.90 -14.29
CA HIS A 322 -3.28 -15.42 -13.58
C HIS A 322 -2.82 -16.41 -12.49
N CYS A 323 -3.77 -17.01 -11.77
CA CYS A 323 -3.49 -18.07 -10.81
C CYS A 323 -2.84 -19.30 -11.46
N HIS A 324 -3.18 -19.63 -12.70
CA HIS A 324 -2.57 -20.74 -13.43
C HIS A 324 -1.21 -20.39 -14.04
N LYS A 325 -1.09 -19.23 -14.70
CA LYS A 325 0.14 -18.86 -15.45
C LYS A 325 1.28 -18.42 -14.55
N LYS A 326 0.99 -17.55 -13.57
CA LYS A 326 2.01 -16.93 -12.70
C LYS A 326 1.44 -16.83 -11.28
N PRO A 327 1.30 -17.96 -10.57
CA PRO A 327 0.68 -17.96 -9.27
C PRO A 327 1.48 -17.14 -8.27
N SER A 328 0.79 -16.28 -7.52
CA SER A 328 1.36 -15.57 -6.37
C SER A 328 0.32 -15.51 -5.26
N VAL A 329 0.79 -15.43 -4.01
CA VAL A 329 -0.12 -15.26 -2.86
C VAL A 329 -0.97 -14.00 -3.04
N VAL A 330 -0.41 -12.94 -3.61
CA VAL A 330 -1.13 -11.69 -3.92
C VAL A 330 -2.33 -11.96 -4.83
N VAL A 331 -2.13 -12.66 -5.96
CA VAL A 331 -3.24 -12.98 -6.89
C VAL A 331 -4.34 -13.77 -6.20
N TRP A 332 -3.97 -14.81 -5.44
CA TRP A 332 -4.93 -15.63 -4.69
C TRP A 332 -5.72 -14.82 -3.66
N LEU A 333 -5.05 -13.93 -2.92
CA LEU A 333 -5.70 -13.05 -1.96
C LEU A 333 -6.70 -12.11 -2.64
N PHE A 334 -6.33 -11.51 -3.78
CA PHE A 334 -7.24 -10.65 -4.54
C PHE A 334 -8.44 -11.42 -5.11
N ALA A 335 -8.23 -12.62 -5.63
CA ALA A 335 -9.31 -13.49 -6.12
C ALA A 335 -10.27 -13.89 -4.99
N LEU A 336 -9.74 -14.26 -3.82
CA LEU A 336 -10.53 -14.59 -2.63
C LEU A 336 -11.30 -13.38 -2.11
N ILE A 337 -10.65 -12.22 -1.98
CA ILE A 337 -11.33 -10.98 -1.55
C ILE A 337 -12.46 -10.63 -2.51
N PHE A 338 -12.21 -10.71 -3.81
CA PHE A 338 -13.24 -10.44 -4.81
C PHE A 338 -14.45 -11.38 -4.68
N GLU A 339 -14.24 -12.70 -4.57
CA GLU A 339 -15.35 -13.65 -4.45
C GLU A 339 -16.08 -13.54 -3.11
N ILE A 340 -15.36 -13.34 -2.01
CA ILE A 340 -15.97 -13.24 -0.68
C ILE A 340 -16.76 -11.92 -0.56
N SER A 341 -16.21 -10.79 -1.02
CA SER A 341 -16.91 -9.49 -1.01
C SER A 341 -18.17 -9.47 -1.87
N ARG A 342 -18.29 -10.39 -2.84
CA ARG A 342 -19.47 -10.51 -3.70
C ARG A 342 -20.43 -11.62 -3.26
N SER A 343 -20.24 -12.21 -2.08
CA SER A 343 -21.00 -13.37 -1.61
C SER A 343 -21.02 -14.50 -2.66
N GLY A 344 -19.86 -14.79 -3.25
CA GLY A 344 -19.69 -15.88 -4.21
C GLY A 344 -20.07 -17.23 -3.62
N SER A 345 -20.40 -18.21 -4.48
CA SER A 345 -20.81 -19.54 -4.03
C SER A 345 -19.72 -20.18 -3.15
N PRO A 346 -20.06 -20.81 -2.01
CA PRO A 346 -19.08 -21.49 -1.15
C PRO A 346 -18.20 -22.49 -1.90
N HIS A 347 -18.77 -23.24 -2.87
CA HIS A 347 -18.03 -24.17 -3.72
C HIS A 347 -16.86 -23.51 -4.48
N ARG A 348 -17.08 -22.31 -5.02
CA ARG A 348 -16.05 -21.55 -5.73
C ARG A 348 -14.95 -21.08 -4.79
N ILE A 349 -15.33 -20.58 -3.62
CA ILE A 349 -14.37 -20.07 -2.62
C ILE A 349 -13.54 -21.24 -2.05
N HIS A 350 -14.16 -22.37 -1.72
CA HIS A 350 -13.43 -23.60 -1.35
C HIS A 350 -12.51 -24.06 -2.47
N GLY A 351 -13.00 -24.07 -3.72
CA GLY A 351 -12.19 -24.42 -4.88
C GLY A 351 -10.96 -23.52 -5.06
N LEU A 352 -11.07 -22.22 -4.74
CA LEU A 352 -9.93 -21.29 -4.75
C LEU A 352 -8.94 -21.60 -3.63
N PHE A 353 -9.41 -21.84 -2.41
CA PHE A 353 -8.54 -22.21 -1.28
C PHE A 353 -7.81 -23.53 -1.54
N GLU A 354 -8.53 -24.59 -1.93
CA GLU A 354 -7.94 -25.90 -2.20
C GLU A 354 -6.96 -25.83 -3.37
N ARG A 355 -7.28 -25.11 -4.45
CA ARG A 355 -6.31 -24.90 -5.56
C ARG A 355 -5.07 -24.13 -5.12
N ALA A 356 -5.23 -23.09 -4.29
CA ALA A 356 -4.09 -22.32 -3.81
C ALA A 356 -3.18 -23.17 -2.92
N LEU A 357 -3.76 -23.95 -2.01
CA LEU A 357 -3.05 -24.77 -1.03
C LEU A 357 -2.50 -26.08 -1.62
N ALA A 358 -3.04 -26.55 -2.75
CA ALA A 358 -2.48 -27.68 -3.50
C ALA A 358 -1.14 -27.37 -4.17
N ILE A 359 -0.78 -26.09 -4.31
CA ILE A 359 0.52 -25.68 -4.84
C ILE A 359 1.54 -25.70 -3.71
N ASP A 360 2.61 -26.52 -3.83
CA ASP A 360 3.65 -26.70 -2.79
C ASP A 360 4.20 -25.39 -2.23
N LYS A 361 4.36 -24.37 -3.09
CA LYS A 361 4.86 -23.04 -2.70
C LYS A 361 3.96 -22.32 -1.70
N PHE A 362 2.65 -22.54 -1.74
CA PHE A 362 1.68 -21.88 -0.87
C PHE A 362 1.02 -22.80 0.14
N HIS A 363 1.25 -24.11 0.04
CA HIS A 363 0.88 -25.07 1.07
C HIS A 363 1.41 -24.64 2.45
N ASN A 364 2.59 -24.00 2.51
CA ASN A 364 3.19 -23.52 3.75
C ASN A 364 2.79 -22.07 4.10
N SER A 365 1.81 -21.49 3.38
CA SER A 365 1.36 -20.12 3.61
C SER A 365 0.39 -20.06 4.79
N VAL A 366 0.93 -19.63 5.95
CA VAL A 366 0.15 -19.40 7.18
C VAL A 366 -1.06 -18.49 6.93
N ILE A 367 -0.90 -17.45 6.10
CA ILE A 367 -1.96 -16.47 5.84
C ILE A 367 -3.16 -17.14 5.15
N LEU A 368 -2.93 -17.97 4.14
CA LEU A 368 -4.01 -18.65 3.40
C LEU A 368 -4.77 -19.64 4.28
N TRP A 369 -4.06 -20.42 5.10
CA TRP A 369 -4.69 -21.33 6.06
C TRP A 369 -5.54 -20.60 7.09
N ARG A 370 -5.00 -19.54 7.71
CA ARG A 370 -5.74 -18.75 8.71
C ARG A 370 -7.00 -18.11 8.10
N LEU A 371 -6.92 -17.65 6.86
CA LEU A 371 -8.07 -17.13 6.11
C LEU A 371 -9.11 -18.22 5.82
N TYR A 372 -8.67 -19.42 5.45
CA TYR A 372 -9.59 -20.52 5.17
C TYR A 372 -10.36 -20.96 6.43
N VAL A 373 -9.64 -21.16 7.55
CA VAL A 373 -10.26 -21.45 8.85
C VAL A 373 -11.24 -20.34 9.25
N ALA A 374 -10.84 -19.08 9.10
CA ALA A 374 -11.71 -17.95 9.44
C ALA A 374 -12.95 -17.84 8.55
N TYR A 375 -12.83 -18.15 7.26
CA TYR A 375 -13.97 -18.16 6.34
C TYR A 375 -15.02 -19.19 6.75
N GLU A 376 -14.59 -20.40 7.13
CA GLU A 376 -15.50 -21.47 7.57
C GLU A 376 -16.22 -21.15 8.87
N ILE A 377 -15.53 -20.48 9.81
CA ILE A 377 -16.11 -20.06 11.09
C ILE A 377 -17.08 -18.88 10.90
N ASN A 378 -16.62 -17.83 10.21
CA ASN A 378 -17.29 -16.52 10.23
C ASN A 378 -18.29 -16.33 9.08
N VAL A 379 -18.15 -17.04 7.96
CA VAL A 379 -19.00 -16.87 6.77
C VAL A 379 -19.90 -18.08 6.55
N VAL A 380 -19.32 -19.27 6.53
CA VAL A 380 -20.07 -20.52 6.26
C VAL A 380 -20.76 -21.03 7.53
N HIS A 381 -20.22 -20.69 8.71
CA HIS A 381 -20.66 -21.19 10.01
C HIS A 381 -20.65 -22.73 10.10
N ASN A 382 -19.63 -23.37 9.52
CA ASN A 382 -19.45 -24.82 9.57
C ASN A 382 -18.28 -25.21 10.50
N PRO A 383 -18.57 -25.49 11.79
CA PRO A 383 -17.52 -25.80 12.77
C PRO A 383 -16.78 -27.11 12.45
N SER A 384 -17.48 -28.09 11.85
CA SER A 384 -16.87 -29.38 11.49
C SER A 384 -15.83 -29.25 10.39
N ALA A 385 -16.09 -28.40 9.39
CA ALA A 385 -15.16 -28.11 8.30
C ALA A 385 -13.99 -27.28 8.81
N ALA A 386 -14.26 -26.23 9.59
CA ALA A 386 -13.24 -25.41 10.24
C ALA A 386 -12.24 -26.27 11.05
N ARG A 387 -12.75 -27.23 11.84
CA ARG A 387 -11.92 -28.19 12.58
C ARG A 387 -11.00 -29.01 11.66
N ARG A 388 -11.54 -29.61 10.60
CA ARG A 388 -10.74 -30.41 9.64
C ARG A 388 -9.65 -29.57 8.98
N ILE A 389 -9.98 -28.36 8.55
CA ILE A 389 -9.05 -27.45 7.88
C ILE A 389 -7.97 -26.96 8.85
N PHE A 390 -8.33 -26.70 10.11
CA PHE A 390 -7.38 -26.33 11.15
C PHE A 390 -6.33 -27.41 11.40
N PHE A 391 -6.74 -28.67 11.54
CA PHE A 391 -5.79 -29.77 11.71
C PHE A 391 -4.87 -29.94 10.49
N ARG A 392 -5.39 -29.78 9.26
CA ARG A 392 -4.56 -29.73 8.04
C ARG A 392 -3.55 -28.59 8.10
N ALA A 393 -3.98 -27.40 8.54
CA ALA A 393 -3.15 -26.22 8.61
C ALA A 393 -1.98 -26.37 9.59
N ILE A 394 -2.19 -26.93 10.79
CA ILE A 394 -1.10 -27.10 11.78
C ILE A 394 -0.06 -28.12 11.31
N HIS A 395 -0.48 -29.15 10.55
CA HIS A 395 0.43 -30.11 9.94
C HIS A 395 1.24 -29.46 8.80
N ALA A 396 0.63 -28.57 8.03
CA ALA A 396 1.31 -27.85 6.95
C ALA A 396 2.28 -26.78 7.49
N CYS A 397 1.92 -26.10 8.57
CA CYS A 397 2.66 -24.95 9.11
C CYS A 397 2.98 -25.11 10.61
N PRO A 398 3.75 -26.13 11.02
CA PRO A 398 4.00 -26.42 12.44
C PRO A 398 4.76 -25.31 13.17
N TRP A 399 5.55 -24.48 12.48
CA TRP A 399 6.31 -23.38 13.08
C TRP A 399 5.47 -22.16 13.46
N SER A 400 4.21 -22.08 13.00
CA SER A 400 3.42 -20.87 13.17
C SER A 400 2.71 -20.82 14.52
N LYS A 401 3.34 -20.23 15.53
CA LYS A 401 2.72 -20.01 16.85
C LYS A 401 1.33 -19.36 16.76
N LYS A 402 1.15 -18.39 15.85
CA LYS A 402 -0.15 -17.70 15.69
C LYS A 402 -1.25 -18.64 15.18
N LEU A 403 -0.91 -19.62 14.34
CA LEU A 403 -1.86 -20.63 13.88
C LEU A 403 -2.26 -21.58 15.02
N TRP A 404 -1.32 -22.06 15.82
CA TRP A 404 -1.63 -22.88 17.00
C TRP A 404 -2.53 -22.14 18.01
N LEU A 405 -2.23 -20.86 18.26
CA LEU A 405 -3.05 -20.01 19.12
C LEU A 405 -4.46 -19.77 18.59
N ASP A 406 -4.67 -19.78 17.27
CA ASP A 406 -6.02 -19.69 16.69
C ASP A 406 -6.88 -20.89 17.09
N GLY A 407 -6.29 -22.07 17.35
CA GLY A 407 -7.01 -23.23 17.90
C GLY A 407 -7.65 -22.92 19.25
N PHE A 408 -6.85 -22.41 20.19
CA PHE A 408 -7.32 -22.05 21.52
C PHE A 408 -8.22 -20.81 21.54
N LEU A 409 -7.97 -19.82 20.67
CA LEU A 409 -8.69 -18.54 20.72
C LEU A 409 -9.97 -18.53 19.87
N LYS A 410 -9.97 -19.19 18.71
CA LYS A 410 -11.08 -19.16 17.75
C LYS A 410 -11.88 -20.46 17.71
N LEU A 411 -11.25 -21.59 18.04
CA LEU A 411 -11.87 -22.92 17.95
C LEU A 411 -12.16 -23.56 19.32
N ASN A 412 -12.03 -22.82 20.43
CA ASN A 412 -12.29 -23.36 21.78
C ASN A 412 -13.69 -23.98 21.92
N SER A 413 -14.71 -23.33 21.35
CA SER A 413 -16.08 -23.84 21.37
C SER A 413 -16.34 -25.00 20.41
N ILE A 414 -15.39 -25.31 19.53
CA ILE A 414 -15.51 -26.30 18.45
C ILE A 414 -14.67 -27.56 18.74
N LEU A 415 -13.52 -27.39 19.38
CA LEU A 415 -12.61 -28.47 19.77
C LEU A 415 -13.02 -29.06 21.12
N THR A 416 -12.81 -30.36 21.27
CA THR A 416 -13.03 -31.06 22.54
C THR A 416 -11.89 -30.75 23.53
N ALA A 417 -12.17 -30.84 24.83
CA ALA A 417 -11.14 -30.65 25.87
C ALA A 417 -9.93 -31.58 25.69
N LYS A 418 -10.15 -32.80 25.19
CA LYS A 418 -9.09 -33.74 24.86
C LYS A 418 -8.23 -33.24 23.70
N GLU A 419 -8.85 -32.83 22.59
CA GLU A 419 -8.11 -32.28 21.44
C GLU A 419 -7.31 -31.02 21.81
N LEU A 420 -7.81 -30.19 22.72
CA LEU A 420 -7.09 -29.02 23.23
C LEU A 420 -5.89 -29.41 24.11
N SER A 421 -6.04 -30.43 24.96
CA SER A 421 -4.95 -31.00 25.76
C SER A 421 -3.87 -31.61 24.86
N ASP A 422 -4.26 -32.41 23.88
CA ASP A 422 -3.34 -33.02 22.92
C ASP A 422 -2.61 -31.94 22.11
N LEU A 423 -3.33 -30.88 21.71
CA LEU A 423 -2.75 -29.75 21.00
C LEU A 423 -1.73 -29.01 21.86
N GLN A 424 -1.99 -28.85 23.16
CA GLN A 424 -1.04 -28.26 24.09
C GLN A 424 0.24 -29.11 24.21
N GLU A 425 0.10 -30.42 24.36
CA GLU A 425 1.24 -31.33 24.45
C GLU A 425 2.12 -31.24 23.19
N VAL A 426 1.51 -31.29 22.01
CA VAL A 426 2.23 -31.16 20.74
C VAL A 426 2.86 -29.78 20.59
N THR A 427 2.21 -28.69 21.03
CA THR A 427 2.85 -27.36 20.99
C THR A 427 4.09 -27.29 21.88
N ARG A 428 4.07 -27.96 23.03
CA ARG A 428 5.22 -28.05 23.94
C ARG A 428 6.34 -28.88 23.33
N GLU A 429 6.03 -30.03 22.71
CA GLU A 429 7.01 -30.84 21.98
C GLU A 429 7.67 -30.09 20.82
N LYS A 430 6.95 -29.16 20.19
CA LYS A 430 7.47 -28.28 19.13
C LYS A 430 8.18 -27.03 19.66
N GLU A 431 8.46 -26.95 20.95
CA GLU A 431 9.11 -25.81 21.63
C GLU A 431 8.37 -24.47 21.43
N LEU A 432 7.07 -24.51 21.13
CA LEU A 432 6.22 -23.33 21.00
C LEU A 432 5.70 -22.92 22.38
N ASN A 433 6.60 -22.43 23.24
CA ASN A 433 6.29 -22.17 24.64
C ASN A 433 5.20 -21.08 24.80
N LEU A 434 4.19 -21.37 25.60
CA LEU A 434 3.24 -20.37 26.08
C LEU A 434 3.92 -19.52 27.18
N ARG A 435 3.55 -18.24 27.31
CA ARG A 435 4.20 -17.32 28.28
C ARG A 435 3.87 -17.61 29.73
N THR A 436 2.82 -18.38 29.98
CA THR A 436 2.32 -18.73 31.30
C THR A 436 1.92 -20.19 31.24
N ASP A 437 2.36 -20.96 32.22
CA ASP A 437 1.92 -22.34 32.36
C ASP A 437 0.48 -22.36 32.91
N ILE A 438 -0.35 -23.27 32.39
CA ILE A 438 -1.76 -23.37 32.79
C ILE A 438 -1.89 -23.63 34.30
N TYR A 439 -0.93 -24.34 34.89
CA TYR A 439 -0.87 -24.56 36.33
C TYR A 439 -0.74 -23.24 37.10
N GLU A 440 0.02 -22.25 36.62
CA GLU A 440 0.10 -20.94 37.27
C GLU A 440 -1.21 -20.16 37.18
N ILE A 441 -1.97 -20.31 36.08
CA ILE A 441 -3.28 -19.67 35.90
C ILE A 441 -4.33 -20.32 36.80
N LEU A 442 -4.38 -21.65 36.84
CA LEU A 442 -5.30 -22.40 37.71
C LEU A 442 -5.01 -22.13 39.19
N LEU A 443 -3.73 -22.02 39.58
CA LEU A 443 -3.33 -21.61 40.92
C LEU A 443 -3.75 -20.16 41.24
N GLN A 444 -3.74 -19.24 40.26
CA GLN A 444 -4.23 -17.87 40.48
C GLN A 444 -5.76 -17.79 40.64
N ASP A 445 -6.51 -18.62 39.92
CA ASP A 445 -7.98 -18.68 40.06
C ASP A 445 -8.40 -19.32 41.40
N GLU A 446 -7.66 -20.31 41.92
CA GLU A 446 -7.90 -20.89 43.26
C GLU A 446 -7.54 -19.94 44.42
N ILE A 447 -6.65 -18.96 44.20
CA ILE A 447 -6.29 -17.95 45.22
C ILE A 447 -7.32 -16.80 45.27
N LEU A 448 -8.15 -16.65 44.22
CA LEU A 448 -9.15 -15.59 44.09
C LEU A 448 -10.60 -16.05 44.33
N SER A 449 -10.82 -17.35 44.55
CA SER A 449 -12.08 -17.94 45.07
C SER A 449 -12.01 -18.14 46.57
#